data_AF-A0A7Y8Y1W8-F1
#
_entry.id   AF-A0A7Y8Y1W8-F1
#
_cell.length_a   1.000
_cell.length_b   1.000
_cell.length_c   1.000
_cell.angle_alpha   90.00
_cell.angle_beta   90.00
_cell.angle_gamma   90.00
#
_symmetry.space_group_name_H-M   'P 1'
#
loop_
_entity.id
_entity.type
_entity.pdbx_description
1 polymer ?
#
loop_
_entity_poly.entity_id
_entity_poly.type
_entity_poly.pdbx_seq_one_letter_code
_entity_poly.pdbx_strand_id
1 'polypeptide(L)'
;MKNFIFISLLTLLTLSSQGQIQNNSALPKPIEGQFENPIYKLFPTENYWTFIKLDTRNGKMSQVHFTISEEGYEGELILNSDSLVLTSEEVNGRFTLYPTKNMYNFILLDQINGRTYQVQWNSEKEKRFVSRIY
;
A
#
# COMPACT_ATOMS: atom_id res chain seq x y z
N MET A 1 -14.48 -66.12 -43.51
CA MET A 1 -14.82 -65.18 -44.60
C MET A 1 -14.56 -63.79 -44.05
N LYS A 2 -13.34 -63.27 -44.21
CA LYS A 2 -12.89 -62.40 -45.32
C LYS A 2 -13.77 -61.15 -45.41
N ASN A 3 -13.25 -60.01 -44.94
CA ASN A 3 -13.22 -58.70 -45.61
C ASN A 3 -12.43 -57.70 -44.73
N PHE A 4 -11.16 -57.47 -45.07
CA PHE A 4 -10.64 -56.22 -45.67
C PHE A 4 -10.58 -55.06 -44.65
N ILE A 5 -9.46 -54.89 -43.92
CA ILE A 5 -8.37 -53.94 -44.27
C ILE A 5 -8.94 -52.72 -45.00
N PHE A 6 -9.08 -51.59 -44.32
CA PHE A 6 -8.84 -50.26 -44.89
C PHE A 6 -8.56 -49.27 -43.74
N ILE A 7 -7.43 -48.56 -43.84
CA ILE A 7 -7.09 -47.27 -43.21
C ILE A 7 -6.72 -47.35 -41.71
N SER A 8 -5.48 -47.68 -41.33
CA SER A 8 -4.28 -46.83 -41.41
C SER A 8 -4.48 -45.40 -40.87
N LEU A 9 -3.95 -45.20 -39.65
CA LEU A 9 -3.22 -43.98 -39.26
C LEU A 9 -4.05 -42.69 -39.18
N LEU A 10 -4.66 -42.45 -38.02
CA LEU A 10 -4.95 -41.07 -37.57
C LEU A 10 -4.79 -40.93 -36.05
N THR A 11 -3.64 -41.35 -35.53
CA THR A 11 -3.13 -40.82 -34.25
C THR A 11 -2.57 -39.42 -34.53
N LEU A 12 -3.46 -38.45 -34.77
CA LEU A 12 -3.10 -37.05 -34.85
C LEU A 12 -3.44 -36.38 -33.51
N LEU A 13 -2.42 -36.34 -32.67
CA LEU A 13 -2.06 -35.22 -31.81
C LEU A 13 -3.23 -34.28 -31.46
N THR A 14 -3.89 -34.53 -30.34
CA THR A 14 -4.46 -33.41 -29.58
C THR A 14 -3.28 -32.63 -29.03
N LEU A 15 -2.80 -31.65 -29.80
CA LEU A 15 -1.92 -30.61 -29.28
C LEU A 15 -2.67 -29.97 -28.11
N SER A 16 -2.25 -30.27 -26.89
CA SER A 16 -2.52 -29.39 -25.77
C SER A 16 -1.82 -28.08 -26.08
N SER A 17 -2.57 -27.13 -26.64
CA SER A 17 -2.15 -25.74 -26.77
C SER A 17 -1.99 -25.17 -25.37
N GLN A 18 -0.82 -25.39 -24.76
CA GLN A 18 -0.38 -24.58 -23.65
C GLN A 18 -0.05 -23.21 -24.23
N GLY A 19 -1.02 -22.29 -24.16
CA GLY A 19 -0.75 -20.88 -24.38
C GLY A 19 0.19 -20.39 -23.30
N GLN A 20 1.49 -20.46 -23.54
CA GLN A 20 2.45 -19.70 -22.74
C GLN A 20 2.27 -18.24 -23.15
N ILE A 21 1.59 -17.47 -22.30
CA ILE A 21 1.75 -16.02 -22.32
C ILE A 21 3.21 -15.78 -21.92
N GLN A 22 4.02 -15.41 -22.92
CA GLN A 22 5.33 -14.87 -22.67
C GLN A 22 5.15 -13.47 -22.07
N ASN A 23 4.98 -13.40 -20.75
CA ASN A 23 5.10 -12.16 -20.00
C ASN A 23 6.59 -11.77 -19.93
N ASN A 24 7.16 -11.45 -21.08
CA ASN A 24 8.42 -10.71 -21.20
C ASN A 24 8.19 -9.20 -21.05
N SER A 25 7.16 -8.78 -20.32
CA SER A 25 7.24 -7.52 -19.61
C SER A 25 7.89 -7.83 -18.26
N ALA A 26 9.21 -7.68 -18.20
CA ALA A 26 9.78 -7.20 -16.96
C ALA A 26 9.05 -5.88 -16.68
N LEU A 27 7.97 -5.94 -15.89
CA LEU A 27 7.42 -4.78 -15.22
C LEU A 27 8.64 -4.02 -14.69
N PRO A 28 8.78 -2.71 -14.95
CA PRO A 28 9.84 -1.96 -14.28
C PRO A 28 9.70 -2.30 -12.81
N LYS A 29 10.72 -2.96 -12.27
CA LYS A 29 10.81 -3.29 -10.85
C LYS A 29 10.46 -1.99 -10.15
N PRO A 30 9.48 -1.96 -9.23
CA PRO A 30 9.20 -0.75 -8.46
C PRO A 30 10.53 -0.18 -7.99
N ILE A 31 10.68 1.14 -8.05
CA ILE A 31 11.89 1.85 -7.62
C ILE A 31 11.96 1.77 -6.08
N GLU A 32 11.95 0.56 -5.51
CA GLU A 32 12.08 0.24 -4.09
C GLU A 32 13.50 0.48 -3.57
N GLY A 33 14.42 0.95 -4.42
CA GLY A 33 15.85 1.08 -4.10
C GLY A 33 16.47 2.48 -4.24
N GLN A 34 15.71 3.56 -4.48
CA GLN A 34 16.33 4.89 -4.63
C GLN A 34 16.30 5.79 -3.39
N PHE A 35 15.52 5.44 -2.37
CA PHE A 35 15.48 6.20 -1.12
C PHE A 35 15.51 5.21 0.04
N GLU A 36 16.68 5.03 0.68
CA GLU A 36 16.79 4.17 1.87
C GLU A 36 15.81 4.62 2.97
N ASN A 37 15.60 5.94 3.09
CA ASN A 37 14.65 6.55 4.01
C ASN A 37 13.91 7.71 3.30
N PRO A 38 12.80 7.45 2.59
CA PRO A 38 12.05 8.50 1.92
C PRO A 38 11.36 9.42 2.92
N ILE A 39 11.29 10.72 2.58
CA ILE A 39 10.62 11.74 3.39
C ILE A 39 9.13 11.43 3.52
N TYR A 40 8.49 10.97 2.44
CA TYR A 40 7.08 10.61 2.46
C TYR A 40 6.89 9.12 2.22
N LYS A 41 6.02 8.49 3.02
CA LYS A 41 5.60 7.09 2.83
C LYS A 41 4.07 6.99 2.87
N LEU A 42 3.51 6.14 2.01
CA LEU A 42 2.11 5.74 2.06
C LEU A 42 1.96 4.44 2.84
N PHE A 43 0.98 4.40 3.73
CA PHE A 43 0.61 3.21 4.50
C PHE A 43 -0.83 2.83 4.13
N PRO A 44 -1.07 1.60 3.65
CA PRO A 44 -2.41 1.17 3.28
C PRO A 44 -3.30 1.05 4.52
N THR A 45 -4.58 1.37 4.36
CA THR A 45 -5.62 1.02 5.34
C THR A 45 -6.36 -0.23 4.86
N GLU A 46 -7.22 -0.82 5.70
CA GLU A 46 -8.14 -1.88 5.23
C GLU A 46 -9.23 -1.34 4.29
N ASN A 47 -9.46 -0.01 4.28
CA ASN A 47 -10.30 0.62 3.27
C ASN A 47 -9.48 0.82 1.99
N TYR A 48 -9.88 0.12 0.93
CA TYR A 48 -9.21 0.16 -0.37
C TYR A 48 -9.05 1.56 -0.97
N TRP A 49 -9.93 2.51 -0.63
CA TRP A 49 -9.95 3.87 -1.16
C TRP A 49 -9.11 4.84 -0.34
N THR A 50 -8.35 4.35 0.65
CA THR A 50 -7.67 5.22 1.61
C THR A 50 -6.30 4.71 2.02
N PHE A 51 -5.33 5.63 1.96
CA PHE A 51 -3.98 5.49 2.51
C PHE A 51 -3.72 6.56 3.56
N ILE A 52 -2.73 6.34 4.41
CA ILE A 52 -2.13 7.39 5.24
C ILE A 52 -0.80 7.81 4.62
N LYS A 53 -0.66 9.07 4.24
CA LYS A 53 0.63 9.66 3.84
C LYS A 53 1.30 10.26 5.06
N LEU A 54 2.49 9.77 5.37
CA LEU A 54 3.30 10.19 6.52
C LEU A 54 4.55 10.94 6.05
N ASP A 55 4.82 12.12 6.61
CA ASP A 55 6.17 12.71 6.62
C ASP A 55 6.99 11.99 7.69
N THR A 56 7.89 11.12 7.26
CA THR A 56 8.68 10.23 8.12
C THR A 56 9.67 10.98 9.00
N ARG A 57 9.92 12.26 8.74
CA ARG A 57 10.85 13.07 9.54
C ARG A 57 10.23 13.59 10.83
N ASN A 58 8.96 13.96 10.78
CA ASN A 58 8.32 14.78 11.80
C ASN A 58 6.95 14.29 12.27
N GLY A 59 6.36 13.27 11.62
CA GLY A 59 5.08 12.71 12.04
C GLY A 59 3.84 13.50 11.59
N LYS A 60 4.01 14.51 10.72
CA LYS A 60 2.87 15.12 10.03
C LYS A 60 2.29 14.11 9.05
N MET A 61 0.96 14.08 8.93
CA MET A 61 0.30 13.11 8.08
C MET A 61 -1.07 13.56 7.57
N SER A 62 -1.46 12.98 6.45
CA SER A 62 -2.77 13.14 5.83
C SER A 62 -3.34 11.79 5.44
N GLN A 63 -4.67 11.70 5.42
CA GLN A 63 -5.39 10.67 4.71
C GLN A 63 -5.33 11.01 3.22
N VAL A 64 -4.91 10.09 2.37
CA VAL A 64 -5.03 10.18 0.91
C VAL A 64 -6.22 9.34 0.50
N HIS A 65 -7.21 9.99 -0.12
CA HIS A 65 -8.42 9.34 -0.59
C HIS A 65 -8.50 9.47 -2.12
N PHE A 66 -8.84 8.37 -2.78
CA PHE A 66 -9.02 8.32 -4.23
C PHE A 66 -10.30 7.55 -4.56
N THR A 67 -10.81 7.76 -5.77
CA THR A 67 -12.09 7.21 -6.20
C THR A 67 -12.04 6.88 -7.70
N ILE A 68 -12.96 6.03 -8.14
CA ILE A 68 -13.26 5.80 -9.56
C ILE A 68 -14.58 6.45 -9.98
N SER A 69 -15.33 7.01 -9.03
CA SER A 69 -16.58 7.72 -9.28
C SER A 69 -16.29 9.18 -9.66
N GLU A 70 -16.92 9.67 -10.72
CA GLU A 70 -16.80 11.07 -11.16
C GLU A 70 -17.29 12.08 -10.10
N GLU A 71 -18.24 11.67 -9.25
CA GLU A 71 -18.80 12.51 -8.18
C GLU A 71 -18.11 12.27 -6.82
N GLY A 72 -17.18 11.31 -6.75
CA GLY A 72 -16.50 10.98 -5.49
C GLY A 72 -15.49 12.05 -5.08
N TYR A 73 -15.26 12.18 -3.78
CA TYR A 73 -14.14 12.99 -3.29
C TYR A 73 -12.81 12.34 -3.73
N GLU A 74 -11.85 13.16 -4.16
CA GLU A 74 -10.47 12.79 -4.37
C GLU A 74 -9.60 13.87 -3.73
N GLY A 75 -8.60 13.46 -2.94
CA GLY A 75 -7.67 14.41 -2.34
C GLY A 75 -7.15 13.98 -0.98
N GLU A 76 -6.65 14.97 -0.23
CA GLU A 76 -6.03 14.76 1.06
C GLU A 76 -6.79 15.44 2.19
N LEU A 77 -6.99 14.68 3.27
CA LEU A 77 -7.55 15.19 4.52
C LEU A 77 -6.45 15.21 5.58
N ILE A 78 -6.14 16.37 6.14
CA ILE A 78 -5.13 16.51 7.19
C ILE A 78 -5.53 15.64 8.39
N LEU A 79 -4.61 14.78 8.83
CA LEU A 79 -4.78 13.93 10.00
C LEU A 79 -3.96 14.46 11.18
N ASN A 80 -2.74 14.91 10.92
CA ASN A 80 -1.93 15.66 11.88
C ASN A 80 -1.10 16.72 11.16
N SER A 81 -1.35 17.99 11.46
CA SER A 81 -0.57 19.12 10.95
C SER A 81 0.67 19.42 11.79
N ASP A 82 0.68 18.95 13.04
CA ASP A 82 1.66 19.38 14.03
C ASP A 82 2.87 18.44 14.02
N SER A 83 4.06 19.04 14.06
CA SER A 83 5.29 18.25 14.17
C SER A 83 5.37 17.60 15.55
N LEU A 84 5.69 16.31 15.61
CA LEU A 84 5.92 15.60 16.86
C LEU A 84 7.32 15.87 17.45
N VAL A 85 8.15 16.62 16.73
CA VAL A 85 9.57 16.84 17.00
C VAL A 85 9.97 18.27 16.61
N LEU A 86 11.09 18.76 17.12
CA LEU A 86 11.63 20.04 16.66
C LEU A 86 12.25 19.90 15.27
N THR A 87 12.30 20.99 14.50
CA THR A 87 12.92 20.99 13.15
C THR A 87 14.37 20.51 13.17
N SER A 88 15.11 20.78 14.24
CA SER A 88 16.49 20.30 14.43
C SER A 88 16.62 18.80 14.70
N GLU A 89 15.52 18.12 15.03
CA GLU A 89 15.47 16.70 15.34
C GLU A 89 14.83 15.87 14.21
N GLU A 90 14.48 16.50 13.09
CA GLU A 90 13.95 15.82 11.91
C GLU A 90 15.00 14.88 11.31
N VAL A 91 14.62 13.62 11.14
CA VAL A 91 15.47 12.59 10.53
C VAL A 91 14.62 11.76 9.59
N ASN A 92 15.05 11.63 8.33
CA ASN A 92 14.33 10.80 7.35
C ASN A 92 14.14 9.38 7.88
N GLY A 93 12.92 8.86 7.77
CA GLY A 93 12.60 7.52 8.26
C GLY A 93 12.43 7.41 9.78
N ARG A 94 12.50 8.50 10.56
CA ARG A 94 12.30 8.46 12.02
C ARG A 94 10.95 7.85 12.41
N PHE A 95 9.88 8.21 11.70
CA PHE A 95 8.53 7.77 12.00
C PHE A 95 8.04 6.69 11.02
N THR A 96 7.35 5.69 11.56
CA THR A 96 6.67 4.65 10.77
C THR A 96 5.34 4.24 11.41
N LEU A 97 4.37 3.83 10.60
CA LEU A 97 3.05 3.37 11.06
C LEU A 97 2.96 1.84 11.03
N TYR A 98 2.34 1.28 12.07
CA TYR A 98 1.98 -0.14 12.16
C TYR A 98 0.45 -0.27 12.20
N PRO A 99 -0.16 -1.08 11.32
CA PRO A 99 -1.60 -1.28 11.32
C PRO A 99 -2.04 -2.04 12.57
N THR A 100 -3.28 -1.78 13.01
CA THR A 100 -3.96 -2.59 14.03
C THR A 100 -5.09 -3.39 13.39
N LYS A 101 -5.72 -4.30 14.16
CA LYS A 101 -6.95 -5.00 13.70
C LYS A 101 -8.17 -4.09 13.57
N ASN A 102 -8.11 -2.87 14.11
CA ASN A 102 -9.15 -1.87 13.91
C ASN A 102 -8.72 -1.01 12.72
N MET A 103 -9.49 -1.06 11.62
CA MET A 103 -9.15 -0.37 10.37
C MET A 103 -8.85 1.12 10.53
N TYR A 104 -9.45 1.78 11.53
CA TYR A 104 -9.30 3.21 11.78
C TYR A 104 -8.05 3.56 12.59
N ASN A 105 -7.34 2.58 13.14
CA ASN A 105 -6.27 2.81 14.10
C ASN A 105 -4.93 2.24 13.63
N PHE A 106 -3.88 3.04 13.80
CA PHE A 106 -2.48 2.66 13.65
C PHE A 106 -1.71 2.98 14.94
N ILE A 107 -0.58 2.31 15.12
CA ILE A 107 0.46 2.70 16.07
C ILE A 107 1.59 3.37 15.29
N LEU A 108 1.83 4.65 15.57
CA LEU A 108 3.01 5.36 15.08
C LEU A 108 4.17 5.10 16.03
N LEU A 109 5.31 4.66 15.49
CA LEU A 109 6.55 4.48 16.22
C LEU A 109 7.56 5.56 15.83
N ASP A 110 8.09 6.27 16.83
CA ASP A 110 9.34 7.01 16.73
C ASP A 110 10.50 6.01 16.87
N GLN A 111 11.13 5.67 15.74
CA GLN A 111 12.18 4.65 15.67
C GLN A 111 13.50 5.08 16.35
N ILE A 112 13.64 6.35 16.75
CA ILE A 112 14.84 6.86 17.42
C ILE A 112 14.73 6.72 18.94
N ASN A 113 13.61 7.15 19.52
CA ASN A 113 13.47 7.20 20.99
C ASN A 113 12.43 6.20 21.55
N GLY A 114 11.77 5.43 20.68
CA GLY A 114 10.80 4.40 21.06
C GLY A 114 9.42 4.91 21.48
N ARG A 115 9.14 6.21 21.36
CA ARG A 115 7.81 6.75 21.68
C ARG A 115 6.77 6.24 20.70
N THR A 116 5.62 5.87 21.24
CA THR A 116 4.47 5.40 20.46
C THR A 116 3.29 6.33 20.57
N TYR A 117 2.55 6.45 19.47
CA TYR A 117 1.34 7.26 19.39
C TYR A 117 0.22 6.44 18.78
N GLN A 118 -0.99 6.58 19.32
CA GLN A 118 -2.20 6.12 18.66
C GLN A 118 -2.54 7.12 17.56
N VAL A 119 -2.78 6.61 16.36
CA VAL A 119 -3.23 7.38 15.21
C VAL A 119 -4.61 6.87 14.82
N GLN A 120 -5.62 7.73 14.90
CA GLN A 120 -6.98 7.43 14.44
C GLN A 120 -7.34 8.27 13.23
N TRP A 121 -7.61 7.63 12.10
CA TRP A 121 -8.09 8.31 10.89
C TRP A 121 -9.60 8.16 10.72
N ASN A 122 -10.21 9.15 10.10
CA ASN A 122 -11.64 9.14 9.76
C ASN A 122 -11.92 10.23 8.71
N SER A 123 -12.96 10.04 7.90
CA SER A 123 -13.43 11.09 6.99
C SER A 123 -13.93 12.32 7.77
N GLU A 124 -14.57 12.12 8.91
CA GLU A 124 -15.01 13.18 9.83
C GLU A 124 -13.81 13.76 10.58
N LYS A 125 -13.72 15.10 10.67
CA LYS A 125 -12.53 15.80 11.20
C LYS A 125 -12.38 15.60 12.71
N GLU A 126 -13.48 15.65 13.42
CA GLU A 126 -13.63 15.51 14.85
C GLU A 126 -13.28 14.10 15.37
N LYS A 127 -13.27 13.10 14.49
CA LYS A 127 -12.89 11.71 14.81
C LYS A 127 -11.41 11.42 14.50
N ARG A 128 -10.66 12.40 13.98
CA ARG A 128 -9.23 12.26 13.68
C ARG A 128 -8.40 12.70 14.87
N PHE A 129 -7.40 11.91 15.24
CA PHE A 129 -6.41 12.35 16.22
C PHE A 129 -5.09 11.58 16.12
N VAL A 130 -4.05 12.19 16.68
CA VAL A 130 -2.79 11.56 17.03
C VAL A 130 -2.52 11.84 18.50
N SER A 131 -2.41 10.80 19.31
CA SER A 131 -2.24 10.93 20.76
C SER A 131 -1.12 10.03 21.27
N ARG A 132 -0.33 10.53 22.21
CA ARG A 132 0.78 9.76 22.79
C ARG A 132 0.27 8.67 23.74
N ILE A 133 0.87 7.49 23.66
CA ILE A 133 0.64 6.37 24.57
C ILE A 133 1.70 6.42 25.68
N TYR A 134 1.30 6.21 26.94
CA TYR A 134 2.14 6.23 28.14
C TYR A 134 2.16 4.88 28.85
#